data_AF-A0A7X7FTK3-F1
#
_entry.id   AF-A0A7X7FTK3-F1
#
_cell.length_a   1.000
_cell.length_b   1.000
_cell.length_c   1.000
_cell.angle_alpha   90.00
_cell.angle_beta   90.00
_cell.angle_gamma   90.00
#
_symmetry.space_group_name_H-M   'P 1'
#
loop_
_entity.id
_entity.type
_entity.pdbx_description
1 polymer ?
#
loop_
_entity_poly.entity_id
_entity_poly.type
_entity_poly.pdbx_seq_one_letter_code
_entity_poly.pdbx_strand_id
1 'polypeptide(L)'
;MPQVRSFMVLPALPEPLKPLRDLAYNVWWTWNPDAIELFRRLDVDLWRELKHNPVAMLAQLRQERLDRLARDPAYIAALHRVQEQLAAYLEHPTWFSETYGHESIGKIAYFSAEFGLHECLPIYSGGLGILSGDHLKSASDLGLPLYGVGLLYRQGYFHQYLTNDGYQFEDYPELDFATM
;
A
#
# COMPACT_ATOMS: atom_id res chain seq x y z
N MET A 1 -22.41 -1.09 -32.17
CA MET A 1 -21.39 -1.78 -31.35
C MET A 1 -22.00 -2.02 -29.98
N PRO A 2 -22.05 -3.25 -29.46
CA PRO A 2 -22.54 -3.47 -28.10
C PRO A 2 -21.61 -2.75 -27.11
N GLN A 3 -22.17 -1.93 -26.24
CA GLN A 3 -21.43 -1.31 -25.14
C GLN A 3 -21.13 -2.38 -24.10
N VAL A 4 -19.88 -2.87 -24.09
CA VAL A 4 -19.38 -3.70 -22.99
C VAL A 4 -19.13 -2.78 -21.80
N ARG A 5 -19.81 -3.03 -20.68
CA ARG A 5 -19.55 -2.36 -19.39
C ARG A 5 -18.79 -3.32 -18.50
N SER A 6 -17.61 -2.91 -18.05
CA SER A 6 -16.86 -3.62 -17.02
C SER A 6 -17.43 -3.27 -15.64
N PHE A 7 -17.64 -4.27 -14.80
CA PHE A 7 -17.98 -4.10 -13.39
C PHE A 7 -16.94 -4.84 -12.57
N MET A 8 -16.38 -4.18 -11.56
CA MET A 8 -15.53 -4.82 -10.58
C MET A 8 -16.43 -5.41 -9.49
N VAL A 9 -16.41 -6.73 -9.35
CA VAL A 9 -17.12 -7.44 -8.29
C VAL A 9 -16.11 -7.70 -7.18
N LEU A 10 -16.17 -6.89 -6.13
CA LEU A 10 -15.34 -7.09 -4.93
C LEU A 10 -16.01 -8.13 -4.00
N PRO A 11 -15.24 -9.06 -3.40
CA PRO A 11 -15.73 -9.90 -2.32
C PRO A 11 -16.34 -9.07 -1.20
N ALA A 12 -17.39 -9.58 -0.58
CA ALA A 12 -17.99 -8.91 0.55
C ALA A 12 -17.14 -9.17 1.80
N LEU A 13 -16.44 -8.15 2.29
CA LEU A 13 -15.73 -8.25 3.56
C LEU A 13 -16.74 -8.47 4.69
N PRO A 14 -16.64 -9.59 5.43
CA PRO A 14 -17.42 -9.80 6.64
C PRO A 14 -17.19 -8.66 7.64
N GLU A 15 -18.19 -8.33 8.46
CA GLU A 15 -18.08 -7.21 9.42
C GLU A 15 -16.78 -7.18 10.24
N PRO A 16 -16.32 -8.30 10.84
CA PRO A 16 -15.08 -8.28 11.62
C PRO A 16 -13.83 -7.95 10.81
N LEU A 17 -13.87 -8.10 9.48
CA LEU A 17 -12.75 -7.90 8.57
C LEU A 17 -12.78 -6.58 7.81
N LYS A 18 -13.86 -5.79 7.93
CA LYS A 18 -13.95 -4.47 7.28
C LYS A 18 -12.73 -3.57 7.51
N PRO A 19 -12.11 -3.55 8.71
CA PRO A 19 -10.91 -2.74 8.92
C PRO A 19 -9.72 -3.05 8.03
N LEU A 20 -9.64 -4.26 7.45
CA LEU A 20 -8.58 -4.60 6.50
C LEU A 20 -8.56 -3.64 5.31
N ARG A 21 -9.72 -3.12 4.91
CA ARG A 21 -9.80 -2.15 3.82
C ARG A 21 -9.08 -0.84 4.17
N ASP A 22 -9.33 -0.31 5.37
CA ASP A 22 -8.72 0.95 5.80
C ASP A 22 -7.20 0.79 5.97
N LEU A 23 -6.76 -0.37 6.47
CA LEU A 23 -5.34 -0.74 6.52
C LEU A 23 -4.72 -0.88 5.12
N ALA A 24 -5.43 -1.49 4.17
CA ALA A 24 -4.91 -1.71 2.81
C ALA A 24 -4.65 -0.40 2.05
N TYR A 25 -5.52 0.60 2.24
CA TYR A 25 -5.41 1.92 1.61
C TYR A 25 -4.48 2.90 2.35
N ASN A 26 -3.89 2.50 3.49
CA ASN A 26 -2.92 3.29 4.20
C ASN A 26 -1.52 2.69 4.07
N VAL A 27 -0.66 3.29 3.24
CA VAL A 27 0.69 2.80 2.94
C VAL A 27 1.60 2.63 4.16
N TRP A 28 1.22 3.11 5.34
CA TRP A 28 1.89 2.81 6.61
C TRP A 28 2.18 1.33 6.83
N TRP A 29 1.30 0.44 6.35
CA TRP A 29 1.54 -1.00 6.45
C TRP A 29 2.89 -1.41 5.84
N THR A 30 3.40 -0.67 4.85
CA THR A 30 4.64 -1.02 4.11
C THR A 30 5.92 -0.89 4.95
N TRP A 31 5.87 -0.21 6.11
CA TRP A 31 6.97 -0.15 7.07
C TRP A 31 6.59 -0.60 8.49
N ASN A 32 5.45 -1.30 8.63
CA ASN A 32 5.05 -1.95 9.88
C ASN A 32 5.08 -3.48 9.74
N PRO A 33 5.99 -4.21 10.43
CA PRO A 33 6.11 -5.66 10.30
C PRO A 33 4.85 -6.46 10.66
N ASP A 34 4.08 -6.02 11.67
CA ASP A 34 2.87 -6.71 12.10
C ASP A 34 1.75 -6.56 11.05
N ALA A 35 1.66 -5.39 10.41
CA ALA A 35 0.72 -5.13 9.32
C ALA A 35 1.08 -5.95 8.06
N ILE A 36 2.38 -6.05 7.72
CA ILE A 36 2.84 -6.92 6.63
C ILE A 36 2.46 -8.37 6.90
N GLU A 37 2.71 -8.86 8.13
CA GLU A 37 2.37 -10.23 8.52
C GLU A 37 0.85 -10.47 8.51
N LEU A 38 0.05 -9.48 8.89
CA LEU A 38 -1.42 -9.56 8.87
C LEU A 38 -1.96 -9.84 7.46
N PHE A 39 -1.45 -9.13 6.44
CA PHE A 39 -1.82 -9.37 5.05
C PHE A 39 -1.24 -10.68 4.53
N ARG A 40 0.04 -10.97 4.83
CA ARG A 40 0.67 -12.24 4.43
C ARG A 40 -0.10 -13.48 4.94
N ARG A 41 -0.69 -13.40 6.14
CA ARG A 41 -1.50 -14.50 6.73
C ARG A 41 -2.85 -14.72 6.06
N LEU A 42 -3.37 -13.74 5.30
CA LEU A 42 -4.60 -13.93 4.52
C LEU A 42 -4.42 -15.09 3.54
N ASP A 43 -3.36 -15.05 2.74
CA ASP A 43 -2.94 -16.09 1.80
C ASP A 43 -1.50 -15.79 1.35
N VAL A 44 -0.54 -16.65 1.71
CA VAL A 44 0.89 -16.39 1.49
C VAL A 44 1.25 -16.44 0.01
N ASP A 45 0.59 -17.32 -0.76
CA ASP A 45 0.90 -17.52 -2.16
C ASP A 45 0.31 -16.37 -2.98
N LEU A 46 -0.95 -16.01 -2.72
CA LEU A 46 -1.59 -14.85 -3.34
C LEU A 46 -0.86 -13.54 -3.00
N TRP A 47 -0.38 -13.40 -1.76
CA TRP A 47 0.40 -12.24 -1.34
C TRP A 47 1.67 -12.04 -2.18
N ARG A 48 2.38 -13.13 -2.49
CA ARG A 48 3.57 -13.10 -3.36
C ARG A 48 3.20 -12.85 -4.82
N GLU A 49 2.15 -13.51 -5.30
CA GLU A 49 1.65 -13.36 -6.67
C GLU A 49 1.27 -11.92 -6.98
N LEU A 50 0.58 -11.25 -6.05
CA LEU A 50 0.11 -9.88 -6.18
C LEU A 50 1.15 -8.83 -5.80
N LYS A 51 2.44 -9.21 -5.71
CA LYS A 51 3.54 -8.32 -5.31
C LYS A 51 3.21 -7.51 -4.06
N HIS A 52 2.65 -8.20 -3.07
CA HIS A 52 2.35 -7.64 -1.77
C HIS A 52 1.36 -6.47 -1.85
N ASN A 53 0.44 -6.45 -2.84
CA ASN A 53 -0.64 -5.45 -2.90
C ASN A 53 -1.87 -5.90 -2.08
N PRO A 54 -2.18 -5.28 -0.92
CA PRO A 54 -3.32 -5.68 -0.11
C PRO A 54 -4.67 -5.30 -0.71
N VAL A 55 -4.76 -4.24 -1.51
CA VAL A 55 -6.01 -3.85 -2.20
C VAL A 55 -6.39 -4.92 -3.22
N ALA A 56 -5.46 -5.29 -4.09
CA ALA A 56 -5.64 -6.39 -5.05
C ALA A 56 -5.93 -7.72 -4.33
N MET A 57 -5.26 -7.96 -3.20
CA MET A 57 -5.47 -9.17 -2.40
C MET A 57 -6.92 -9.26 -1.88
N LEU A 58 -7.46 -8.19 -1.30
CA LEU A 58 -8.85 -8.17 -0.83
C LEU A 58 -9.85 -8.31 -1.98
N ALA A 59 -9.50 -7.91 -3.20
CA ALA A 59 -10.32 -8.08 -4.39
C ALA A 59 -10.32 -9.52 -4.94
N GLN A 60 -9.25 -10.29 -4.71
CA GLN A 60 -9.06 -11.63 -5.30
C GLN A 60 -9.25 -12.78 -4.30
N LEU A 61 -9.30 -12.49 -2.99
CA LEU A 61 -9.54 -13.51 -1.98
C LEU A 61 -10.91 -14.17 -2.16
N ARG A 62 -10.93 -15.50 -2.05
CA ARG A 62 -12.16 -16.28 -2.03
C ARG A 62 -13.00 -15.96 -0.80
N GLN A 63 -14.32 -15.84 -0.99
CA GLN A 63 -15.26 -15.56 0.10
C GLN A 63 -15.14 -16.58 1.24
N GLU A 64 -14.94 -17.87 0.94
CA GLU A 64 -14.80 -18.90 1.99
C GLU A 64 -13.57 -18.69 2.89
N ARG A 65 -12.51 -18.04 2.37
CA ARG A 65 -11.32 -17.70 3.15
C ARG A 65 -11.62 -16.54 4.09
N LEU A 66 -12.27 -15.49 3.59
CA LEU A 66 -12.71 -14.34 4.38
C LEU A 66 -13.64 -14.78 5.52
N ASP A 67 -14.66 -15.59 5.21
CA ASP A 67 -15.63 -16.07 6.21
C ASP A 67 -14.98 -16.93 7.30
N ARG A 68 -13.94 -17.71 6.93
CA ARG A 68 -13.18 -18.52 7.89
C ARG A 68 -12.35 -17.65 8.82
N LEU A 69 -11.65 -16.65 8.29
CA LEU A 69 -10.83 -15.73 9.07
C LEU A 69 -11.68 -14.81 9.94
N ALA A 70 -12.87 -14.44 9.48
CA ALA A 70 -13.85 -13.69 10.28
C ALA A 70 -14.30 -14.45 11.55
N ARG A 71 -14.11 -15.78 11.59
CA ARG A 71 -14.43 -16.65 12.72
C ARG A 71 -13.20 -17.12 13.49
N ASP A 72 -12.00 -16.74 13.08
CA ASP A 72 -10.73 -17.11 13.73
C ASP A 72 -10.37 -16.05 14.78
N PRO A 73 -10.48 -16.35 16.10
CA PRO A 73 -10.21 -15.38 17.15
C PRO A 73 -8.75 -14.89 17.14
N ALA A 74 -7.80 -15.74 16.71
CA ALA A 74 -6.40 -15.38 16.67
C ALA A 74 -6.09 -14.43 15.50
N TYR A 75 -6.80 -14.55 14.38
CA TYR A 75 -6.70 -13.59 13.28
C TYR A 75 -7.35 -12.25 13.65
N ILE A 76 -8.55 -12.28 14.23
CA ILE A 76 -9.26 -11.07 14.66
C ILE A 76 -8.48 -10.30 15.74
N ALA A 77 -7.88 -10.99 16.71
CA ALA A 77 -7.02 -10.34 17.69
C ALA A 77 -5.77 -9.70 17.06
N ALA A 78 -5.18 -10.32 16.03
CA ALA A 78 -4.06 -9.74 15.31
C ALA A 78 -4.48 -8.50 14.50
N LEU A 79 -5.64 -8.54 13.85
CA LEU A 79 -6.23 -7.40 13.14
C LEU A 79 -6.43 -6.21 14.09
N HIS A 80 -7.08 -6.43 15.23
CA HIS A 80 -7.31 -5.36 16.21
C HIS A 80 -6.00 -4.76 16.73
N ARG A 81 -4.98 -5.59 17.00
CA ARG A 81 -3.66 -5.07 17.40
C ARG A 81 -3.06 -4.14 16.35
N VAL A 82 -3.11 -4.52 15.07
CA VAL A 82 -2.58 -3.67 13.99
C VAL A 82 -3.41 -2.39 13.83
N GLN A 83 -4.73 -2.46 14.00
CA GLN A 83 -5.57 -1.26 14.02
C GLN A 83 -5.20 -0.32 15.18
N GLU A 84 -4.99 -0.85 16.38
CA GLU A 84 -4.57 -0.07 17.55
C GLU A 84 -3.19 0.57 17.32
N GLN A 85 -2.26 -0.15 16.69
CA GLN A 85 -0.97 0.42 16.30
C GLN A 85 -1.10 1.56 15.29
N LEU A 86 -1.95 1.40 14.27
CA LEU A 86 -2.19 2.48 13.30
C LEU A 86 -2.86 3.69 13.97
N ALA A 87 -3.86 3.46 14.82
CA ALA A 87 -4.53 4.53 15.55
C ALA A 87 -3.52 5.29 16.45
N ALA A 88 -2.70 4.56 17.21
CA ALA A 88 -1.63 5.15 18.00
C ALA A 88 -0.63 5.92 17.13
N TYR A 89 -0.25 5.39 15.97
CA TYR A 89 0.63 6.08 15.02
C TYR A 89 0.02 7.37 14.48
N LEU A 90 -1.28 7.42 14.20
CA LEU A 90 -1.94 8.62 13.67
C LEU A 90 -2.23 9.67 14.75
N GLU A 91 -2.39 9.26 16.00
CA GLU A 91 -2.79 10.13 17.12
C GLU A 91 -1.64 10.55 18.03
N HIS A 92 -0.46 9.90 17.96
CA HIS A 92 0.64 10.25 18.85
C HIS A 92 1.13 11.70 18.63
N PRO A 93 1.58 12.39 19.70
CA PRO A 93 2.32 13.64 19.56
C PRO A 93 3.58 13.39 18.74
N THR A 94 3.66 14.06 17.60
CA THR A 94 4.82 14.02 16.71
C THR A 94 5.82 15.10 17.11
N TRP A 95 7.10 14.91 16.76
CA TRP A 95 8.15 15.92 16.99
C TRP A 95 7.73 17.31 16.49
N PHE A 96 7.12 17.38 15.31
CA PHE A 96 6.65 18.65 14.73
C PHE A 96 5.55 19.29 15.59
N SER A 97 4.54 18.51 15.99
CA SER A 97 3.44 19.00 16.84
C SER A 97 3.91 19.48 18.21
N GLU A 98 4.90 18.83 18.81
CA GLU A 98 5.45 19.22 20.12
C GLU A 98 6.34 20.46 20.01
N THR A 99 7.12 20.58 18.93
CA THR A 99 8.11 21.67 18.77
C THR A 99 7.46 22.96 18.28
N TYR A 100 6.50 22.88 17.36
CA TYR A 100 5.90 24.04 16.70
C TYR A 100 4.42 24.26 17.08
N GLY A 101 3.82 23.34 17.84
CA GLY A 101 2.41 23.43 18.23
C GLY A 101 1.49 23.50 17.00
N HIS A 102 0.45 24.33 17.10
CA HIS A 102 -0.44 24.66 15.99
C HIS A 102 0.04 25.86 15.16
N GLU A 103 1.23 26.40 15.41
CA GLU A 103 1.75 27.52 14.63
C GLU A 103 2.17 27.03 13.23
N SER A 104 1.34 27.41 12.25
CA SER A 104 1.40 26.91 10.89
C SER A 104 2.56 27.53 10.12
N ILE A 105 3.60 26.76 9.84
CA ILE A 105 4.51 27.01 8.72
C ILE A 105 3.82 26.85 7.34
N GLY A 106 2.53 26.53 7.33
CA GLY A 106 1.73 26.24 6.14
C GLY A 106 1.82 24.77 5.72
N LYS A 107 1.44 24.50 4.47
CA LYS A 107 1.53 23.17 3.84
C LYS A 107 2.75 23.14 2.92
N ILE A 108 3.53 22.07 2.97
CA ILE A 108 4.71 21.86 2.14
C ILE A 108 4.31 20.96 0.97
N ALA A 109 4.39 21.46 -0.27
CA ALA A 109 4.21 20.64 -1.46
C ALA A 109 5.56 20.11 -1.94
N TYR A 110 5.76 18.79 -1.90
CA TYR A 110 6.98 18.13 -2.34
C TYR A 110 6.75 17.51 -3.72
N PHE A 111 7.27 18.17 -4.75
CA PHE A 111 7.18 17.70 -6.13
C PHE A 111 8.32 16.73 -6.43
N SER A 112 7.97 15.53 -6.90
CA SER A 112 8.93 14.59 -7.45
C SER A 112 8.33 13.87 -8.64
N ALA A 113 9.17 13.52 -9.61
CA ALA A 113 8.76 12.64 -10.69
C ALA A 113 8.50 11.21 -10.19
N GLU A 114 9.11 10.80 -9.08
CA GLU A 114 9.09 9.42 -8.61
C GLU A 114 8.87 9.33 -7.10
N PHE A 115 8.16 8.30 -6.65
CA PHE A 115 8.00 7.97 -5.22
C PHE A 115 8.07 6.46 -4.98
N GLY A 116 9.20 6.02 -4.44
CA GLY A 116 9.47 4.63 -4.09
C GLY A 116 8.92 4.28 -2.71
N LEU A 117 7.59 4.24 -2.58
CA LEU A 117 6.93 3.88 -1.31
C LEU A 117 6.99 2.37 -1.06
N HIS A 118 6.59 1.59 -2.06
CA HIS A 118 6.54 0.13 -2.01
C HIS A 118 6.41 -0.45 -3.43
N GLU A 119 6.81 -1.71 -3.64
CA GLU A 119 6.79 -2.36 -4.96
C GLU A 119 5.39 -2.55 -5.56
N CYS A 120 4.35 -2.57 -4.71
CA CYS A 120 2.96 -2.63 -5.15
C CYS A 120 2.48 -1.34 -5.84
N LEU A 121 3.24 -0.24 -5.71
CA LEU A 121 2.99 1.05 -6.31
C LEU A 121 4.22 1.46 -7.15
N PRO A 122 4.38 0.93 -8.37
CA PRO A 122 5.59 1.09 -9.17
C PRO A 122 5.63 2.44 -9.90
N ILE A 123 5.62 3.53 -9.12
CA ILE A 123 5.75 4.92 -9.59
C ILE A 123 7.16 5.47 -9.39
N TYR A 124 8.16 4.59 -9.49
CA TYR A 124 9.58 4.92 -9.35
C TYR A 124 10.45 3.98 -10.19
N SER A 125 11.67 4.41 -10.51
CA SER A 125 12.63 3.66 -11.34
C SER A 125 13.98 3.47 -10.66
N GLY A 126 14.34 4.30 -9.68
CA GLY A 126 15.65 4.20 -9.04
C GLY A 126 15.81 5.09 -7.81
N GLY A 127 17.05 5.52 -7.57
CA GLY A 127 17.45 6.19 -6.33
C GLY A 127 16.70 7.49 -6.02
N LEU A 128 16.29 8.25 -7.04
CA LEU A 128 15.44 9.44 -6.86
C LEU A 128 14.13 9.06 -6.17
N GLY A 129 13.41 8.09 -6.72
CA GLY A 129 12.15 7.64 -6.16
C GLY A 129 12.30 7.06 -4.77
N ILE A 130 13.32 6.23 -4.52
CA ILE A 130 13.59 5.69 -3.18
C ILE A 130 13.79 6.84 -2.17
N LEU A 131 14.64 7.82 -2.49
CA LEU A 131 14.87 8.97 -1.63
C LEU A 131 13.57 9.76 -1.38
N SER A 132 12.79 10.02 -2.42
CA SER A 132 11.51 10.72 -2.29
C SER A 132 10.51 9.94 -1.44
N GLY A 133 10.45 8.61 -1.58
CA GLY A 133 9.60 7.74 -0.79
C GLY A 133 10.00 7.73 0.69
N ASP A 134 11.28 7.55 0.99
CA ASP A 134 11.79 7.59 2.36
C ASP A 134 11.59 8.96 3.01
N HIS A 135 11.73 10.04 2.23
CA HIS A 135 11.44 11.38 2.71
C HIS A 135 9.97 11.55 3.11
N LEU A 136 9.02 10.97 2.37
CA LEU A 136 7.60 10.95 2.76
C LEU A 136 7.37 10.15 4.04
N LYS A 137 8.02 8.99 4.20
CA LYS A 137 7.92 8.16 5.41
C LYS A 137 8.45 8.91 6.63
N SER A 138 9.65 9.50 6.52
CA SER A 138 10.22 10.32 7.59
C SER A 138 9.37 11.56 7.90
N ALA A 139 8.80 12.21 6.88
CA ALA A 139 7.90 13.34 7.08
C ALA A 139 6.63 12.92 7.84
N SER A 140 6.08 11.73 7.56
CA SER A 140 4.96 11.14 8.28
C SER A 140 5.32 10.88 9.75
N ASP A 141 6.47 10.26 10.02
CA ASP A 141 6.93 9.98 11.39
C ASP A 141 7.18 11.27 12.20
N LEU A 142 7.69 12.31 11.54
CA LEU A 142 7.92 13.61 12.17
C LEU A 142 6.65 14.46 12.31
N GLY A 143 5.55 14.09 11.65
CA GLY A 143 4.30 14.87 11.63
C GLY A 143 4.37 16.16 10.82
N LEU A 144 5.22 16.22 9.79
CA LEU A 144 5.33 17.39 8.93
C LEU A 144 4.07 17.55 8.06
N PRO A 145 3.58 18.79 7.83
CA PRO A 145 2.46 19.05 6.92
C PRO A 145 2.89 18.99 5.44
N LEU A 146 3.49 17.86 5.04
CA LEU A 146 4.10 17.64 3.73
C LEU A 146 3.21 16.78 2.84
N TYR A 147 3.05 17.21 1.59
CA TYR A 147 2.21 16.57 0.58
C TYR A 147 3.05 16.24 -0.65
N GLY A 148 3.21 14.95 -0.96
CA GLY A 148 3.85 14.50 -2.18
C GLY A 148 2.97 14.79 -3.40
N VAL A 149 3.55 15.39 -4.44
CA VAL A 149 2.88 15.64 -5.72
C VAL A 149 3.74 15.03 -6.82
N GLY A 150 3.16 14.11 -7.57
CA GLY A 150 3.86 13.38 -8.63
C GLY A 150 2.93 12.97 -9.76
N LEU A 151 3.39 11.99 -10.54
CA LEU A 151 2.67 11.48 -11.69
C LEU A 151 2.16 10.06 -11.41
N LEU A 152 0.93 9.80 -11.83
CA LEU A 152 0.37 8.45 -11.84
C LEU A 152 0.65 7.82 -13.21
N TYR A 153 1.77 7.10 -13.30
CA TYR A 153 2.21 6.49 -14.55
C TYR A 153 1.33 5.31 -14.94
N ARG A 154 0.92 5.24 -16.21
CA ARG A 154 0.16 4.09 -16.74
C ARG A 154 1.03 2.82 -16.87
N GLN A 155 2.32 3.02 -17.11
CA GLN A 155 3.33 1.98 -17.13
C GLN A 155 4.42 2.40 -16.14
N GLY A 156 4.69 1.55 -15.15
CA GLY A 156 5.76 1.78 -14.18
C GLY A 156 7.14 1.44 -14.74
N TYR A 157 8.06 1.13 -13.85
CA TYR A 157 9.36 0.57 -14.25
C TYR A 157 9.20 -0.81 -14.90
N PHE A 158 10.07 -1.12 -15.85
CA PHE A 158 10.00 -2.38 -16.59
C PHE A 158 10.39 -3.59 -15.74
N HIS A 159 9.88 -4.75 -16.12
CA HIS A 159 10.39 -6.02 -15.65
C HIS A 159 11.53 -6.49 -16.55
N GLN A 160 12.66 -6.77 -15.92
CA GLN A 160 13.84 -7.29 -16.61
C GLN A 160 13.81 -8.81 -16.63
N TYR A 161 14.06 -9.41 -17.79
CA TYR A 161 14.35 -10.83 -17.91
C TYR A 161 15.61 -11.04 -18.77
N LEU A 162 16.39 -12.04 -18.38
CA LEU A 162 17.62 -12.42 -19.05
C LEU A 162 17.41 -13.75 -19.78
N THR A 163 17.80 -13.82 -21.04
CA THR A 163 17.85 -15.09 -21.76
C THR A 163 19.02 -15.94 -21.27
N ASN A 164 19.00 -17.24 -21.57
CA ASN A 164 20.13 -18.13 -21.29
C ASN A 164 21.46 -17.65 -21.91
N ASP A 165 21.38 -16.85 -22.98
CA ASP A 165 22.54 -16.28 -23.68
C ASP A 165 22.99 -14.93 -23.09
N GLY A 166 22.34 -14.47 -22.01
CA GLY A 166 22.68 -13.23 -21.28
C GLY A 166 22.11 -11.95 -21.88
N TYR A 167 21.19 -12.03 -22.86
CA TYR A 167 20.52 -10.85 -23.40
C TYR A 167 19.41 -10.38 -22.47
N GLN A 168 19.37 -9.06 -22.25
CA GLN A 168 18.30 -8.40 -21.53
C GLN A 168 17.12 -8.12 -22.46
N PHE A 169 15.93 -8.33 -21.91
CA PHE A 169 14.67 -7.88 -22.48
C PHE A 169 13.82 -7.20 -21.41
N GLU A 170 12.94 -6.31 -21.86
CA GLU A 170 12.04 -5.53 -21.01
C GLU A 170 10.57 -5.87 -21.28
N ASP A 171 9.77 -5.88 -20.20
CA ASP A 171 8.31 -5.90 -20.26
C ASP A 171 7.73 -4.72 -19.46
N TYR A 172 6.70 -4.07 -20.00
CA TYR A 172 6.07 -2.87 -19.42
C TYR A 172 4.59 -3.14 -19.16
N PRO A 173 4.25 -3.86 -18.08
CA PRO A 173 2.86 -4.13 -17.75
C PRO A 173 2.10 -2.83 -17.49
N GLU A 174 0.88 -2.75 -18.02
CA GLU A 174 -0.01 -1.64 -17.70
C GLU A 174 -0.56 -1.78 -16.29
N LEU A 175 -0.62 -0.66 -15.59
CA LEU A 175 -1.17 -0.57 -14.24
C LEU A 175 -2.69 -0.43 -14.30
N ASP A 176 -3.41 -1.39 -13.71
CA ASP A 176 -4.85 -1.30 -13.50
C ASP A 176 -5.16 -0.56 -12.20
N PHE A 177 -5.38 0.75 -12.32
CA PHE A 177 -5.69 1.62 -11.19
C PHE A 177 -6.98 1.26 -10.45
N ALA A 178 -7.87 0.45 -11.05
CA ALA A 178 -9.08 0.02 -10.35
C ALA A 178 -8.77 -1.04 -9.28
N THR A 179 -7.66 -1.77 -9.44
CA THR A 179 -7.22 -2.86 -8.53
C THR A 179 -5.95 -2.54 -7.73
N MET A 180 -5.42 -1.32 -7.87
CA MET A 180 -4.18 -0.88 -7.21
C MET A 180 -4.38 -0.33 -5.80
#